data_AF-A0A7T8H1B5-F1
#
_entry.id   AF-A0A7T8H1B5-F1
#
_cell.length_a   1.000
_cell.length_b   1.000
_cell.length_c   1.000
_cell.angle_alpha   90.00
_cell.angle_beta   90.00
_cell.angle_gamma   90.00
#
_symmetry.space_group_name_H-M   'P 1'
#
loop_
_entity.id
_entity.type
_entity.pdbx_description
1 polymer ?
#
loop_
_entity_poly.entity_id
_entity_poly.type
_entity_poly.pdbx_seq_one_letter_code
_entity_poly.pdbx_strand_id
1 'polypeptide(L)'
;TTQLSRQNMSLLVQAYTGHGPFLAHLSKWKNIDGICNICMEEPQSADHLINRCPSLSYERHQFMQEEDEDLRILKFMKCSKMEK
;
A
#
# COMPACT_ATOMS: atom_id res chain seq x y z
N THR A 1 23.62 2.96 4.22
CA THR A 1 22.28 2.90 4.82
C THR A 1 21.59 4.23 4.60
N THR A 2 20.63 4.26 3.67
CA THR A 2 19.87 5.47 3.34
C THR A 2 19.05 5.88 4.56
N GLN A 3 19.34 7.03 5.15
CA GLN A 3 18.65 7.48 6.36
C GLN A 3 17.25 7.96 5.98
N LEU A 4 16.22 7.21 6.37
CA LEU A 4 14.83 7.58 6.14
C LEU A 4 14.45 8.80 6.99
N SER A 5 13.70 9.73 6.40
CA SER A 5 13.16 10.87 7.16
C SER A 5 12.20 10.38 8.24
N ARG A 6 12.03 11.15 9.33
CA ARG A 6 11.04 10.84 10.38
C ARG A 6 9.62 10.66 9.82
N GLN A 7 9.28 11.42 8.78
CA GLN A 7 7.99 11.30 8.10
C GLN A 7 7.85 9.95 7.36
N ASN A 8 8.89 9.51 6.66
CA ASN A 8 8.90 8.20 5.99
C ASN A 8 8.84 7.05 7.01
N MET A 9 9.61 7.11 8.10
CA MET A 9 9.53 6.09 9.15
C MET A 9 8.13 6.02 9.78
N SER A 10 7.49 7.17 10.01
CA SER A 10 6.11 7.21 10.51
C SER A 10 5.13 6.53 9.55
N LEU A 11 5.24 6.80 8.24
CA LEU A 11 4.41 6.17 7.21
C LEU A 11 4.61 4.65 7.13
N LEU A 12 5.85 4.18 7.24
CA LEU A 12 6.16 2.74 7.27
C LEU A 12 5.53 2.06 8.47
N VAL A 13 5.75 2.60 9.66
CA VAL A 13 5.16 2.05 10.90
C VAL A 13 3.64 2.01 10.79
N GLN A 14 3.02 3.05 10.24
CA GLN A 14 1.56 3.10 10.05
C GLN A 14 1.07 2.08 9.01
N ALA A 15 1.82 1.86 7.92
CA ALA A 15 1.50 0.87 6.92
C ALA A 15 1.60 -0.56 7.46
N TYR A 16 2.69 -0.90 8.18
CA TYR A 16 2.87 -2.22 8.78
C TYR A 16 1.88 -2.51 9.91
N THR A 17 1.56 -1.51 10.73
CA THR A 17 0.63 -1.68 11.85
C THR A 17 -0.83 -1.44 11.46
N GLY A 18 -1.10 -0.98 10.25
CA GLY A 18 -2.46 -0.73 9.74
C GLY A 18 -3.19 0.45 10.41
N HIS A 19 -2.49 1.45 10.95
CA HIS A 19 -3.12 2.55 11.72
C HIS A 19 -3.19 3.89 10.98
N GLY A 20 -4.21 4.70 11.31
CA GLY A 20 -4.30 6.14 11.06
C GLY A 20 -4.14 6.54 9.57
N PRO A 21 -3.00 7.12 9.14
CA PRO A 21 -2.74 7.50 7.75
C PRO A 21 -2.82 6.35 6.75
N PHE A 22 -2.56 5.12 7.17
CA PHE A 22 -2.79 3.94 6.33
C PHE A 22 -4.28 3.71 6.05
N LEU A 23 -5.10 3.73 7.10
CA LEU A 23 -6.57 3.64 6.97
C LEU A 23 -7.16 4.86 6.26
N ALA A 24 -6.60 6.06 6.46
CA ALA A 24 -7.01 7.26 5.76
C ALA A 24 -6.57 7.27 4.28
N HIS A 25 -5.44 6.63 3.97
CA HIS A 25 -5.05 6.37 2.59
C HIS A 25 -6.04 5.38 1.97
N LEU A 26 -6.28 4.24 2.61
CA LEU A 26 -7.24 3.23 2.14
C LEU A 26 -8.70 3.72 2.11
N SER A 27 -9.11 4.67 2.96
CA SER A 27 -10.48 5.18 2.95
C SER A 27 -10.78 5.97 1.67
N LYS A 28 -9.75 6.55 1.03
CA LYS A 28 -9.85 7.10 -0.33
C LYS A 28 -10.18 6.04 -1.38
N TRP A 29 -9.90 4.77 -1.07
CA TRP A 29 -10.11 3.64 -1.95
C TRP A 29 -11.50 3.01 -1.75
N LYS A 30 -12.31 3.46 -0.77
CA LYS A 30 -13.65 2.99 -0.35
C LYS A 30 -13.69 1.59 0.32
N ASN A 31 -14.45 1.50 1.40
CA ASN A 31 -14.77 0.31 2.22
C ASN A 31 -13.60 -0.62 2.55
N ILE A 32 -12.99 -0.40 3.71
CA ILE A 32 -11.96 -1.27 4.30
C ILE A 32 -12.60 -2.50 4.97
N ASP A 33 -13.87 -2.38 5.38
CA ASP A 33 -14.65 -3.47 5.96
C ASP A 33 -15.27 -4.31 4.85
N GLY A 34 -14.46 -5.12 4.17
CA GLY A 34 -14.95 -5.97 3.10
C GLY A 34 -13.89 -6.75 2.36
N ILE A 35 -14.36 -7.53 1.39
CA ILE A 35 -13.49 -8.11 0.37
C ILE A 35 -12.89 -6.95 -0.43
N CYS A 36 -11.60 -7.07 -0.77
CA CYS A 36 -10.84 -6.12 -1.56
C CYS A 36 -11.68 -5.65 -2.75
N ASN A 37 -11.87 -4.35 -2.85
CA ASN A 37 -12.73 -3.77 -3.88
C ASN A 37 -12.13 -3.78 -5.29
N ILE A 38 -10.87 -4.24 -5.41
CA ILE A 38 -10.12 -4.30 -6.67
C ILE A 38 -10.16 -5.71 -7.25
N CYS A 39 -9.81 -6.73 -6.47
CA CYS A 39 -9.82 -8.12 -6.93
C CYS A 39 -11.10 -8.86 -6.57
N MET A 40 -11.83 -8.41 -5.54
CA MET A 40 -13.03 -9.07 -5.03
C MET A 40 -12.80 -10.52 -4.56
N GLU A 41 -11.56 -10.88 -4.20
CA GLU A 41 -11.18 -12.27 -3.84
C GLU A 41 -10.78 -12.46 -2.37
N GLU A 42 -10.01 -11.53 -1.78
CA GLU A 42 -9.51 -11.63 -0.39
C GLU A 42 -9.92 -10.42 0.46
N PRO A 43 -9.90 -10.54 1.81
CA PRO A 43 -10.12 -9.39 2.69
C PRO A 43 -9.16 -8.22 2.39
N GLN A 44 -9.70 -7.01 2.35
CA GLN A 44 -8.90 -5.82 2.08
C GLN A 44 -7.92 -5.55 3.22
N SER A 45 -6.62 -5.60 2.92
CA SER A 45 -5.55 -5.26 3.85
C SER A 45 -4.38 -4.60 3.12
N ALA A 46 -3.48 -3.96 3.89
CA ALA A 46 -2.23 -3.40 3.37
C ALA A 46 -1.43 -4.43 2.59
N ASP A 47 -1.19 -5.55 3.25
CA ASP A 47 -0.42 -6.65 2.70
C ASP A 47 -1.09 -7.25 1.46
N HIS A 48 -2.42 -7.40 1.48
CA HIS A 48 -3.14 -7.80 0.28
C HIS A 48 -2.90 -6.81 -0.86
N LEU A 49 -3.12 -5.51 -0.69
CA LEU A 49 -2.96 -4.53 -1.77
C LEU A 49 -1.50 -4.41 -2.26
N ILE A 50 -0.55 -4.39 -1.34
CA ILE A 50 0.88 -4.14 -1.62
C ILE A 50 1.60 -5.37 -2.16
N ASN A 51 1.21 -6.59 -1.74
CA ASN A 51 1.98 -7.80 -2.06
C ASN A 51 1.18 -8.83 -2.86
N ARG A 52 -0.13 -8.98 -2.59
CA ARG A 52 -0.88 -10.18 -3.04
C ARG A 52 -1.97 -9.91 -4.07
N CYS A 53 -2.53 -8.72 -4.14
CA CYS A 53 -3.73 -8.41 -4.92
C CYS A 53 -3.49 -8.69 -6.42
N PRO A 54 -4.13 -9.68 -7.03
CA PRO A 54 -3.81 -10.08 -8.39
C PRO A 54 -4.12 -8.97 -9.40
N SER A 55 -5.17 -8.18 -9.16
CA SER A 55 -5.52 -7.02 -9.97
C SER A 55 -4.50 -5.89 -9.94
N LEU A 56 -3.58 -5.91 -8.97
CA LEU A 56 -2.47 -4.94 -8.85
C LEU A 56 -1.12 -5.54 -9.27
N SER A 57 -1.12 -6.75 -9.84
CA SER A 57 0.12 -7.46 -10.19
C SER A 57 0.96 -6.73 -11.23
N TYR A 58 0.33 -6.07 -12.20
CA TYR A 58 1.01 -5.29 -13.24
C TYR A 58 1.64 -4.02 -12.66
N GLU A 59 0.90 -3.26 -11.86
CA GLU A 59 1.39 -2.04 -11.23
C GLU A 59 2.48 -2.38 -10.22
N ARG A 60 2.31 -3.45 -9.42
CA ARG A 60 3.40 -3.99 -8.61
C ARG A 60 4.61 -4.32 -9.47
N HIS A 61 4.45 -4.99 -10.61
CA HIS A 61 5.56 -5.31 -11.50
C HIS A 61 6.26 -4.04 -12.01
N GLN A 62 5.51 -2.98 -12.34
CA GLN A 62 6.07 -1.69 -12.73
C GLN A 62 6.82 -1.01 -11.58
N PHE A 63 6.38 -1.18 -10.33
CA PHE A 63 7.05 -0.68 -9.13
C PHE A 63 8.14 -1.62 -8.58
N MET A 64 8.19 -2.90 -9.00
CA MET A 64 9.10 -3.95 -8.52
C MET A 64 10.53 -3.84 -9.04
N GLN A 65 10.86 -2.82 -9.86
CA GLN A 65 12.26 -2.45 -10.06
C GLN A 65 12.92 -1.93 -8.77
N GLU A 66 12.12 -1.60 -7.75
CA GLU A 66 12.60 -1.30 -6.39
C GLU A 66 12.71 -2.62 -5.59
N GLU A 67 13.94 -3.09 -5.34
CA GLU A 67 14.22 -4.30 -4.53
C GLU A 67 13.88 -4.10 -3.04
N ASP A 68 13.86 -2.85 -2.57
CA ASP A 68 13.63 -2.48 -1.18
C ASP A 68 12.13 -2.40 -0.84
N GLU A 69 11.68 -3.28 0.05
CA GLU A 69 10.29 -3.39 0.48
C GLU A 69 9.76 -2.12 1.16
N ASP A 70 10.59 -1.46 1.97
CA ASP A 70 10.19 -0.23 2.66
C ASP A 70 10.01 0.91 1.65
N LEU A 71 10.85 1.01 0.63
CA LEU A 71 10.66 1.98 -0.45
C LEU A 71 9.36 1.72 -1.23
N ARG A 72 9.01 0.46 -1.50
CA ARG A 72 7.74 0.10 -2.16
C ARG A 72 6.54 0.53 -1.32
N ILE A 73 6.54 0.25 -0.02
CA ILE A 73 5.46 0.66 0.90
C ILE A 73 5.37 2.19 0.98
N LEU A 74 6.50 2.88 1.05
CA LEU A 74 6.53 4.35 1.05
C LEU A 74 5.94 4.94 -0.22
N LYS A 75 6.25 4.36 -1.38
CA LYS A 75 5.74 4.79 -2.69
C LYS A 75 4.23 4.55 -2.78
N PHE A 76 3.77 3.40 -2.33
CA PHE A 76 2.35 3.08 -2.21
C PHE A 76 1.62 4.10 -1.33
N MET A 77 2.11 4.35 -0.11
CA MET A 77 1.52 5.28 0.85
C MET A 77 1.45 6.73 0.36
N LYS A 78 2.36 7.12 -0.53
CA LYS A 78 2.40 8.44 -1.17
C LYS A 78 1.58 8.53 -2.45
N CYS A 79 1.09 7.42 -2.98
CA CYS A 79 0.30 7.41 -4.20
C CYS A 79 -1.09 8.04 -3.93
N SER A 80 -1.56 8.91 -4.83
CA SER A 80 -2.82 9.65 -4.60
C SER A 80 -4.05 8.94 -5.19
N LYS A 81 -3.83 8.07 -6.17
CA LYS A 81 -4.79 7.16 -6.81
C LYS A 81 -4.01 6.38 -7.87
N MET A 82 -4.28 5.10 -8.02
CA MET A 82 -3.97 4.42 -9.26
C MET A 82 -5.03 4.82 -10.29
N GLU A 83 -4.59 5.43 -11.39
CA GLU A 83 -5.46 5.69 -12.53
C GLU A 83 -5.93 4.33 -13.08
N LYS A 84 -7.24 4.23 -13.34
CA LYS A 84 -7.90 3.02 -13.86
C LYS A 84 -7.50 2.73 -15.29
#